data_AF-A0A1Q7UPY4-F1
#
_entry.id   AF-A0A1Q7UPY4-F1
#
_cell.length_a   1.000
_cell.length_b   1.000
_cell.length_c   1.000
_cell.angle_alpha   90.00
_cell.angle_beta   90.00
_cell.angle_gamma   90.00
#
_symmetry.space_group_name_H-M   'P 1'
#
loop_
_entity.id
_entity.type
_entity.pdbx_description
1 polymer ?
#
loop_
_entity_poly.entity_id
_entity_poly.type
_entity_poly.pdbx_seq_one_letter_code
_entity_poly.pdbx_strand_id
1 'polypeptide(L)'
;MNAQPPPKSFAALLWDVLRLSFKAIWENRANPARPFVERQQALNVLGLPPNATPQQIKRRYRTLAKRYHPDRGGDQQQMKRIIAAYEYLTREQPTM
;
A
#
# COMPACT_ATOMS: atom_id res chain seq x y z
N MET A 1 -16.61 39.43 -4.21
CA MET A 1 -16.33 38.92 -5.56
C MET A 1 -15.29 37.81 -5.45
N ASN A 2 -15.70 36.61 -5.89
CA ASN A 2 -14.97 35.40 -6.29
C ASN A 2 -13.72 34.86 -5.57
N ALA A 3 -13.91 33.59 -5.16
CA ALA A 3 -13.03 32.43 -5.26
C ALA A 3 -11.90 32.21 -4.23
N GLN A 4 -11.99 31.04 -3.61
CA GLN A 4 -11.27 30.54 -2.44
C GLN A 4 -9.80 30.17 -2.72
N PRO A 5 -8.92 30.19 -1.71
CA PRO A 5 -7.54 29.68 -1.80
C PRO A 5 -7.50 28.15 -2.03
N PRO A 6 -6.37 27.60 -2.53
CA PRO A 6 -6.31 26.30 -3.22
C PRO A 6 -6.79 25.09 -2.40
N PRO A 7 -7.44 24.09 -3.03
CA PRO A 7 -7.87 22.89 -2.32
C PRO A 7 -6.68 22.06 -1.83
N LYS A 8 -6.74 21.75 -0.54
CA LYS A 8 -5.70 21.13 0.29
C LYS A 8 -5.31 19.73 -0.21
N SER A 9 -4.01 19.46 -0.13
CA SER A 9 -3.32 18.21 -0.48
C SER A 9 -4.03 16.95 0.02
N PHE A 10 -4.23 15.99 -0.89
CA PHE A 10 -4.77 14.64 -0.69
C PHE A 10 -4.04 13.77 0.36
N ALA A 11 -2.93 14.26 0.93
CA ALA A 11 -2.25 13.62 2.05
C ALA A 11 -2.97 13.88 3.40
N ALA A 12 -3.68 14.99 3.55
CA ALA A 12 -4.20 15.42 4.85
C ALA A 12 -5.43 14.62 5.34
N LEU A 13 -6.10 13.89 4.45
CA LEU A 13 -7.28 13.06 4.79
C LEU A 13 -7.01 11.56 4.70
N LEU A 14 -5.81 11.17 4.26
CA LEU A 14 -5.38 9.76 4.13
C LEU A 14 -4.39 9.34 5.22
N TRP A 15 -4.04 10.23 6.15
CA TRP A 15 -3.20 9.96 7.33
C TRP A 15 -3.99 9.83 8.65
N ASP A 16 -5.27 10.21 8.68
CA ASP A 16 -6.05 10.21 9.93
C ASP A 16 -6.50 8.79 10.34
N VAL A 17 -6.93 7.98 9.38
CA VAL A 17 -7.36 6.58 9.63
C VAL A 17 -6.15 5.63 9.79
N LEU A 18 -4.96 6.05 9.35
CA LEU A 18 -3.76 5.24 9.38
C LEU A 18 -3.07 5.20 10.76
N ARG A 19 -3.38 6.14 11.66
CA ARG A 19 -2.71 6.27 12.97
C ARG A 19 -3.20 5.29 14.04
N LEU A 20 -4.34 4.61 13.84
CA LEU A 20 -4.93 3.76 14.88
C LEU A 20 -4.62 2.25 14.75
N SER A 21 -3.79 1.81 13.79
CA SER A 21 -3.39 0.39 13.72
C SER A 21 -2.03 0.16 13.05
N PHE A 22 -1.04 0.99 13.35
CA PHE A 22 0.28 0.98 12.70
C PHE A 22 1.34 0.07 13.35
N LYS A 23 0.98 -0.89 14.22
CA LYS A 23 2.02 -1.69 14.93
C LYS A 23 1.69 -3.14 15.30
N ALA A 24 0.62 -3.75 14.78
CA ALA A 24 0.16 -5.03 15.32
C ALA A 24 0.23 -6.24 14.36
N ILE A 25 0.70 -6.07 13.12
CA ILE A 25 0.72 -7.19 12.17
C ILE A 25 2.07 -7.21 11.48
N TRP A 26 3.02 -7.99 12.02
CA TRP A 26 3.83 -8.96 11.29
C TRP A 26 4.82 -9.61 12.27
N GLU A 27 4.52 -10.87 12.61
CA GLU A 27 5.36 -11.78 13.36
C GLU A 27 6.37 -12.43 12.40
N ASN A 28 7.63 -12.46 12.83
CA ASN A 28 8.82 -12.89 12.10
C ASN A 28 8.82 -14.40 11.81
N ARG A 29 9.00 -14.80 10.54
CA ARG A 29 9.61 -16.10 10.18
C ARG A 29 10.56 -15.93 9.00
N ALA A 30 11.82 -15.64 9.31
CA ALA A 30 12.91 -15.54 8.36
C ALA A 30 13.32 -16.92 7.78
N ASN A 31 13.20 -17.08 6.46
CA ASN A 31 13.96 -18.05 5.66
C ASN A 31 14.71 -17.25 4.58
N PRO A 32 16.06 -17.16 4.61
CA PRO A 32 16.83 -16.21 3.79
C PRO A 32 16.86 -16.50 2.28
N ALA A 33 16.22 -17.58 1.80
CA ALA A 33 16.20 -17.97 0.39
C ALA A 33 14.97 -17.48 -0.42
N ARG A 34 14.08 -16.64 0.15
CA ARG A 34 12.79 -16.29 -0.48
C ARG A 34 12.55 -14.86 -1.00
N PRO A 35 13.51 -13.92 -1.05
CA PRO A 35 13.17 -12.52 -1.34
C PRO A 35 12.52 -12.31 -2.71
N PHE A 36 12.97 -13.04 -3.75
CA PHE A 36 12.40 -12.93 -5.09
C PHE A 36 10.95 -13.44 -5.17
N VAL A 37 10.64 -14.58 -4.53
CA VAL A 37 9.31 -15.18 -4.56
C VAL A 37 8.31 -14.32 -3.77
N GLU A 38 8.74 -13.77 -2.62
CA GLU A 38 7.93 -12.88 -1.80
C GLU A 38 7.64 -11.56 -2.50
N ARG A 39 8.62 -10.99 -3.22
CA ARG A 39 8.40 -9.80 -4.07
C ARG A 39 7.36 -10.05 -5.15
N GLN A 40 7.47 -11.17 -5.86
CA GLN A 40 6.49 -11.54 -6.88
C GLN A 40 5.10 -11.75 -6.29
N GLN A 41 4.98 -12.40 -5.13
CA GLN A 41 3.72 -12.56 -4.42
C GLN A 41 3.11 -11.21 -4.03
N ALA A 42 3.92 -10.28 -3.51
CA ALA A 42 3.47 -8.94 -3.18
C ALA A 42 2.99 -8.16 -4.43
N LEU A 43 3.71 -8.27 -5.56
CA LEU A 43 3.28 -7.67 -6.82
C LEU A 43 1.98 -8.30 -7.35
N ASN A 44 1.83 -9.61 -7.21
CA ASN A 44 0.61 -10.33 -7.58
C ASN A 44 -0.59 -9.88 -6.74
N VAL A 45 -0.42 -9.65 -5.44
CA VAL A 45 -1.48 -9.09 -4.57
C VAL A 45 -1.93 -7.71 -5.05
N LEU A 46 -1.00 -6.90 -5.57
CA LEU A 46 -1.32 -5.60 -6.16
C LEU A 46 -1.79 -5.68 -7.63
N GLY A 47 -1.81 -6.88 -8.22
CA GLY A 47 -2.12 -7.11 -9.62
C GLY A 47 -1.17 -6.36 -10.55
N LEU A 48 0.13 -6.44 -10.26
CA LEU A 48 1.22 -5.77 -10.96
C LEU A 48 2.20 -6.79 -11.54
N PRO A 49 2.83 -6.47 -12.69
CA PRO A 49 3.86 -7.33 -13.26
C PRO A 49 5.16 -7.27 -12.44
N PRO A 50 6.06 -8.27 -12.58
CA PRO A 50 7.32 -8.34 -11.84
C PRO A 50 8.26 -7.15 -12.10
N ASN A 51 8.12 -6.50 -13.26
CA ASN A 51 8.87 -5.30 -13.67
C ASN A 51 8.18 -3.98 -13.28
N ALA A 52 7.16 -4.01 -12.40
CA ALA A 52 6.44 -2.82 -12.03
C ALA A 52 7.34 -1.78 -11.34
N THR A 53 7.21 -0.53 -11.77
CA THR A 53 7.98 0.58 -11.20
C THR A 53 7.42 1.00 -9.84
N PRO A 54 8.21 1.65 -8.97
CA PRO A 54 7.73 2.18 -7.69
C PRO A 54 6.53 3.12 -7.84
N GLN A 55 6.50 3.90 -8.92
CA GLN A 55 5.37 4.77 -9.25
C GLN A 55 4.10 3.98 -9.58
N GLN A 56 4.22 2.87 -10.32
CA GLN A 56 3.10 1.98 -10.63
C GLN A 56 2.58 1.28 -9.36
N ILE A 57 3.48 0.81 -8.49
CA ILE A 57 3.15 0.22 -7.19
C ILE A 57 2.33 1.19 -6.35
N LYS A 58 2.80 2.43 -6.19
CA LYS A 58 2.10 3.48 -5.44
C LYS A 58 0.75 3.84 -6.06
N ARG A 59 0.66 3.90 -7.39
CA ARG A 59 -0.59 4.19 -8.10
C ARG A 59 -1.61 3.08 -7.88
N ARG A 60 -1.22 1.82 -8.01
CA ARG A 60 -2.12 0.67 -7.81
C ARG A 60 -2.57 0.52 -6.38
N TYR A 61 -1.66 0.69 -5.42
CA TYR A 61 -2.00 0.73 -4.01
C TYR A 61 -3.12 1.75 -3.72
N ARG A 62 -2.97 2.98 -4.22
CA ARG A 62 -4.00 4.03 -4.06
C ARG A 62 -5.34 3.65 -4.68
N THR A 63 -5.34 3.00 -5.84
CA THR A 63 -6.57 2.53 -6.50
C THR A 63 -7.25 1.43 -5.68
N LEU A 64 -6.49 0.45 -5.19
CA LEU A 64 -7.00 -0.66 -4.41
C LEU A 64 -7.47 -0.21 -3.03
N ALA A 65 -6.73 0.66 -2.35
CA ALA A 65 -7.12 1.20 -1.05
C ALA A 65 -8.44 1.99 -1.12
N LYS A 66 -8.67 2.75 -2.19
CA LYS A 66 -9.96 3.43 -2.40
C LYS A 66 -11.12 2.46 -2.61
N ARG A 67 -10.85 1.32 -3.26
CA ARG A 67 -11.85 0.28 -3.56
C ARG A 67 -12.19 -0.55 -2.32
N TYR A 68 -11.20 -0.92 -1.54
CA TYR A 68 -11.34 -1.81 -0.38
C TYR A 68 -11.37 -1.06 0.97
N HIS A 69 -11.66 0.24 0.96
CA HIS A 69 -11.73 1.03 2.19
C HIS A 69 -12.89 0.54 3.08
N PRO A 70 -12.67 0.26 4.37
CA PRO A 70 -13.72 -0.24 5.27
C PRO A 70 -14.90 0.73 5.41
N ASP A 71 -14.66 2.05 5.43
CA ASP A 71 -15.74 3.06 5.43
C ASP A 71 -16.67 3.01 4.20
N ARG A 72 -16.25 2.33 3.12
CA ARG A 72 -17.06 2.15 1.92
C ARG A 72 -17.64 0.74 1.80
N GLY A 73 -17.62 -0.04 2.89
CA GLY A 73 -18.03 -1.44 2.90
C GLY A 73 -17.00 -2.37 2.26
N GLY A 74 -15.73 -1.94 2.16
CA GLY A 74 -14.64 -2.74 1.62
C GLY A 74 -14.16 -3.83 2.57
N ASP A 75 -13.57 -4.89 2.00
CA ASP A 75 -13.04 -6.02 2.76
C ASP A 75 -11.73 -5.65 3.49
N GLN A 76 -11.79 -5.68 4.82
CA GLN A 76 -10.64 -5.42 5.70
C GLN A 76 -9.49 -6.42 5.50
N GLN A 77 -9.78 -7.69 5.21
CA GLN A 77 -8.75 -8.69 4.97
C GLN A 77 -8.00 -8.41 3.67
N GLN A 78 -8.72 -8.00 2.62
CA GLN A 78 -8.10 -7.59 1.36
C GLN A 78 -7.23 -6.35 1.56
N MET A 79 -7.74 -5.35 2.29
CA MET A 79 -6.97 -4.16 2.62
C MET A 79 -5.67 -4.51 3.36
N LYS A 80 -5.72 -5.40 4.35
CA LYS A 80 -4.52 -5.88 5.07
C LYS A 80 -3.49 -6.50 4.13
N ARG A 81 -3.92 -7.35 3.19
CA ARG A 81 -3.03 -7.97 2.19
C ARG A 81 -2.38 -6.92 1.28
N ILE A 82 -3.17 -5.96 0.81
CA ILE A 82 -2.70 -4.86 -0.05
C ILE A 82 -1.66 -4.00 0.67
N ILE A 83 -1.88 -3.68 1.95
CA ILE A 83 -0.94 -2.91 2.78
C ILE A 83 0.37 -3.70 2.97
N ALA A 84 0.28 -4.97 3.38
CA ALA A 84 1.45 -5.82 3.61
C ALA A 84 2.31 -5.95 2.33
N ALA A 85 1.68 -6.14 1.18
CA ALA A 85 2.37 -6.19 -0.10
C ALA A 85 3.07 -4.88 -0.45
N TYR A 86 2.40 -3.74 -0.25
CA TYR A 86 2.99 -2.42 -0.50
C TYR A 86 4.19 -2.14 0.42
N GLU A 87 4.11 -2.49 1.70
CA GLU A 87 5.23 -2.32 2.63
C GLU A 87 6.43 -3.16 2.24
N TYR A 88 6.21 -4.44 1.93
CA TYR A 88 7.27 -5.34 1.47
C TYR A 88 7.99 -4.76 0.25
N LEU A 89 7.21 -4.34 -0.75
CA LEU A 89 7.73 -3.77 -2.00
C LEU A 89 8.37 -2.40 -1.86
N THR A 90 8.13 -1.69 -0.76
CA THR A 90 8.76 -0.40 -0.48
C THR A 90 10.06 -0.59 0.31
N ARG A 91 10.09 -1.56 1.24
CA ARG A 91 11.29 -1.91 2.02
C ARG A 91 12.38 -2.55 1.16
N GLU A 92 11.98 -3.37 0.19
CA GLU A 92 12.90 -4.02 -0.73
C GLU A 92 13.48 -3.12 -1.82
N GLN A 93 13.04 -1.87 -1.99
CA GLN A 93 13.62 -0.98 -3.01
C GLN A 93 15.02 -0.55 -2.56
N PRO A 94 16.10 -1.08 -3.16
CA PRO A 94 17.39 -0.46 -2.98
C PRO A 94 17.33 0.77 -3.87
N THR A 95 17.41 1.96 -3.29
CA THR A 95 17.81 3.14 -4.06
C THR A 95 19.19 2.82 -4.65
N MET A 96 19.23 2.41 -5.91
CA MET A 96 20.46 2.41 -6.70
C MET A 96 20.76 3.84 -7.12
#